data_AF-A0AAD7B9G7-F1
#
_entry.id   AF-A0AAD7B9G7-F1
#
_cell.length_a   1.000
_cell.length_b   1.000
_cell.length_c   1.000
_cell.angle_alpha   90.00
_cell.angle_beta   90.00
_cell.angle_gamma   90.00
#
_symmetry.space_group_name_H-M   'P 1'
#
loop_
_entity.id
_entity.type
_entity.pdbx_description
1 polymer ?
#
loop_
_entity_poly.entity_id
_entity_poly.type
_entity_poly.pdbx_seq_one_letter_code
_entity_poly.pdbx_strand_id
1 'polypeptide(L)'
;MVDALSADSSEDDWYDYRRSPLLAAFYDIYQYAWGSADKDLLDKSWAEDPALTLKIIWTLRRIRTFPWKGRRVDDEGFYRAFGWLYDNHPRTAIANLHLLATPVYGKQGKLAHGYWKDLLNILALATVDELSIISHRSTKFLHRLPDVQPQVCPPPRIKKLVVKARRATVGEANRARIEHKLADLKYRALFVAVARLFSERLLIDWGLFYSGQNDDISLAPKWAPSPLAMHDRHTNISTAIARLILHDGPALALPSVRFPTALKDLRPESPEATDILRSFYRRWILTPLRAVTRVPVLWRPGASRFETR
;
A
#
# COMPACT_ATOMS: atom_id res chain seq x y z
N MET A 1 41.60 29.42 -44.91
CA MET A 1 41.40 29.62 -43.46
C MET A 1 39.92 29.95 -43.22
N VAL A 2 38.90 29.12 -43.47
CA VAL A 2 38.74 27.67 -43.22
C VAL A 2 39.37 27.29 -41.88
N ASP A 3 38.52 27.18 -40.85
CA ASP A 3 38.69 26.43 -39.59
C ASP A 3 38.20 27.18 -38.35
N ALA A 4 36.90 27.44 -38.31
CA ALA A 4 36.15 27.56 -37.04
C ALA A 4 34.70 27.02 -37.16
N LEU A 5 34.40 26.24 -38.21
CA LEU A 5 33.09 25.60 -38.45
C LEU A 5 33.19 24.08 -38.39
N SER A 6 34.12 23.55 -37.60
CA SER A 6 34.23 22.12 -37.29
C SER A 6 34.07 21.90 -35.78
N ALA A 7 32.91 22.28 -35.26
CA ALA A 7 32.34 21.59 -34.10
C ALA A 7 31.13 20.84 -34.62
N ASP A 8 31.36 19.55 -34.80
CA ASP A 8 30.45 18.50 -35.23
C ASP A 8 29.07 18.68 -34.58
N SER A 9 28.10 19.06 -35.40
CA SER A 9 26.69 19.06 -35.03
C SER A 9 26.22 17.60 -34.97
N SER A 10 26.50 16.92 -33.86
CA SER A 10 25.82 15.67 -33.55
C SER A 10 24.36 16.00 -33.25
N GLU A 11 23.43 15.49 -34.06
CA GLU A 11 21.97 15.63 -33.95
C GLU A 11 21.34 15.11 -32.63
N ASP A 12 22.12 14.83 -31.59
CA ASP A 12 21.69 14.24 -30.31
C ASP A 12 21.71 15.22 -29.10
N ASP A 13 21.97 16.52 -29.31
CA ASP A 13 22.15 17.49 -28.21
C ASP A 13 20.84 18.19 -27.76
N TRP A 14 19.67 17.77 -28.25
CA TRP A 14 18.42 18.51 -28.07
C TRP A 14 17.71 18.31 -26.71
N TYR A 15 18.16 17.40 -25.84
CA TYR A 15 17.83 17.39 -24.41
C TYR A 15 18.91 16.61 -23.63
N ASP A 16 20.00 17.26 -23.21
CA ASP A 16 20.90 16.69 -22.20
C ASP A 16 20.24 16.72 -20.81
N TYR A 17 19.25 15.84 -20.61
CA TYR A 17 18.49 15.72 -19.37
C TYR A 17 19.36 15.37 -18.15
N ARG A 18 20.61 14.95 -18.38
CA ARG A 18 21.59 14.60 -17.35
C ARG A 18 22.17 15.83 -16.64
N ARG A 19 21.92 17.05 -17.14
CA ARG A 19 22.37 18.30 -16.49
C ARG A 19 21.53 18.72 -15.30
N SER A 20 20.25 18.31 -15.23
CA SER A 20 19.39 18.54 -14.07
C SER A 20 19.15 17.21 -13.36
N PRO A 21 19.65 17.05 -12.11
CA PRO A 21 19.33 15.90 -11.27
C PRO A 21 17.83 15.63 -11.17
N LEU A 22 17.01 16.67 -11.19
CA LEU A 22 15.57 16.55 -11.17
C LEU A 22 14.98 15.98 -12.48
N LEU A 23 15.48 16.40 -13.64
CA LEU A 23 15.02 15.88 -14.92
C LEU A 23 15.52 14.45 -15.14
N ALA A 24 16.74 14.14 -14.72
CA ALA A 24 17.26 12.78 -14.66
C ALA A 24 16.45 11.90 -13.69
N ALA A 25 16.10 12.40 -12.48
CA ALA A 25 15.20 11.73 -11.55
C ALA A 25 13.83 11.47 -12.16
N PHE A 26 13.31 12.39 -12.97
CA PHE A 26 12.11 12.12 -13.72
C PHE A 26 12.34 10.95 -14.69
N TYR A 27 13.29 11.02 -15.63
CA TYR A 27 13.44 10.02 -16.69
C TYR A 27 13.98 8.63 -16.25
N ASP A 28 15.00 8.58 -15.40
CA ASP A 28 15.73 7.35 -15.09
C ASP A 28 14.94 6.44 -14.14
N ILE A 29 14.25 7.03 -13.17
CA ILE A 29 13.32 6.33 -12.27
C ILE A 29 12.20 5.64 -13.06
N TYR A 30 11.78 6.21 -14.21
CA TYR A 30 10.80 5.59 -15.10
C TYR A 30 11.34 4.43 -15.96
N GLN A 31 12.66 4.30 -16.14
CA GLN A 31 13.26 3.29 -17.03
C GLN A 31 13.66 1.97 -16.35
N TYR A 32 13.27 1.77 -15.08
CA TYR A 32 13.51 0.53 -14.32
C TYR A 32 14.97 0.16 -14.05
N ALA A 33 15.90 1.11 -14.18
CA ALA A 33 17.30 0.88 -13.86
C ALA A 33 17.55 0.96 -12.34
N TRP A 34 16.83 0.16 -11.55
CA TRP A 34 16.81 0.33 -10.10
C TRP A 34 18.09 -0.17 -9.39
N GLY A 35 18.83 0.72 -8.69
CA GLY A 35 20.11 0.44 -8.03
C GLY A 35 20.60 1.53 -7.06
N SER A 36 21.87 1.46 -6.64
CA SER A 36 22.49 2.47 -5.76
C SER A 36 22.50 3.86 -6.39
N ALA A 37 22.53 3.92 -7.72
CA ALA A 37 22.49 5.16 -8.50
C ALA A 37 21.20 5.98 -8.29
N ASP A 38 20.04 5.34 -8.04
CA ASP A 38 18.78 6.09 -7.87
C ASP A 38 18.67 6.72 -6.49
N LYS A 39 19.31 6.11 -5.47
CA LYS A 39 19.41 6.73 -4.16
C LYS A 39 20.16 8.06 -4.29
N ASP A 40 21.30 8.05 -4.98
CA ASP A 40 22.10 9.25 -5.19
C ASP A 40 21.36 10.30 -6.03
N LEU A 41 20.52 9.86 -6.97
CA LEU A 41 19.68 10.71 -7.80
C LEU A 41 18.56 11.39 -7.00
N LEU A 42 17.88 10.64 -6.12
CA LEU A 42 16.88 11.19 -5.20
C LEU A 42 17.51 12.13 -4.17
N ASP A 43 18.69 11.77 -3.63
CA ASP A 43 19.45 12.62 -2.71
C ASP A 43 19.81 13.97 -3.38
N LYS A 44 20.28 13.95 -4.65
CA LYS A 44 20.61 15.16 -5.41
C LYS A 44 19.39 15.98 -5.81
N SER A 45 18.34 15.34 -6.32
CA SER A 45 17.11 16.05 -6.73
C SER A 45 16.40 16.69 -5.53
N TRP A 46 16.41 16.02 -4.37
CA TRP A 46 15.88 16.60 -3.14
C TRP A 46 16.70 17.80 -2.66
N ALA A 47 18.03 17.78 -2.82
CA ALA A 47 18.88 18.92 -2.50
C ALA A 47 18.63 20.12 -3.44
N GLU A 48 18.24 19.88 -4.69
CA GLU A 48 17.90 20.91 -5.68
C GLU A 48 16.50 21.51 -5.42
N ASP A 49 15.45 20.68 -5.39
CA ASP A 49 14.07 21.10 -5.09
C ASP A 49 13.29 19.96 -4.39
N PRO A 50 13.13 20.03 -3.05
CA PRO A 50 12.34 19.06 -2.29
C PRO A 50 10.88 18.95 -2.73
N ALA A 51 10.26 20.08 -3.09
CA ALA A 51 8.83 20.12 -3.39
C ALA A 51 8.54 19.49 -4.77
N LEU A 52 9.42 19.76 -5.74
CA LEU A 52 9.31 19.16 -7.07
C LEU A 52 9.71 17.68 -7.06
N THR A 53 10.72 17.31 -6.28
CA THR A 53 11.09 15.89 -6.05
C THR A 53 9.93 15.11 -5.43
N LEU A 54 9.26 15.69 -4.43
CA LEU A 54 8.05 15.09 -3.84
C LEU A 54 6.96 14.88 -4.91
N LYS A 55 6.70 15.88 -5.77
CA LYS A 55 5.73 15.76 -6.88
C LYS A 55 6.12 14.66 -7.86
N ILE A 56 7.40 14.49 -8.17
CA ILE A 56 7.90 13.43 -9.05
C ILE A 56 7.59 12.06 -8.43
N ILE A 57 7.95 11.84 -7.16
CA ILE A 57 7.67 10.58 -6.44
C ILE A 57 6.17 10.24 -6.52
N TRP A 58 5.28 11.19 -6.23
CA TRP A 58 3.83 10.97 -6.31
C TRP A 58 3.30 10.79 -7.73
N THR A 59 4.01 11.29 -8.74
CA THR A 59 3.64 11.13 -10.15
C THR A 59 4.00 9.74 -10.66
N LEU A 60 5.04 9.09 -10.12
CA LEU A 60 5.37 7.68 -10.43
C LEU A 60 4.17 6.75 -10.31
N ARG A 61 3.32 6.99 -9.31
CA ARG A 61 2.11 6.19 -9.07
C ARG A 61 1.01 6.39 -10.13
N ARG A 62 0.91 7.60 -10.69
CA ARG A 62 -0.15 8.01 -11.64
C ARG A 62 0.04 7.42 -13.04
N ILE A 63 1.26 7.12 -13.47
CA ILE A 63 1.58 6.73 -14.87
C ILE A 63 1.12 5.30 -15.24
N ARG A 64 0.28 4.67 -14.41
CA ARG A 64 -0.31 3.34 -14.67
C ARG A 64 -1.15 3.24 -15.95
N THR A 65 -1.47 4.36 -16.59
CA THR A 65 -2.37 4.47 -17.75
C THR A 65 -1.68 4.56 -19.11
N PHE A 66 -0.36 4.71 -19.20
CA PHE A 66 0.33 4.70 -20.50
C PHE A 66 0.98 3.34 -20.79
N PRO A 67 0.52 2.60 -21.81
CA PRO A 67 1.19 1.40 -22.27
C PRO A 67 2.48 1.81 -23.00
N TRP A 68 3.54 2.12 -22.25
CA TRP A 68 4.85 2.29 -22.85
C TRP A 68 5.40 0.89 -23.18
N LYS A 69 5.37 0.54 -24.47
CA LYS A 69 5.92 -0.72 -25.02
C LYS A 69 5.33 -2.02 -24.44
N GLY A 70 4.03 -2.06 -24.16
CA GLY A 70 3.33 -3.33 -23.84
C GLY A 70 3.77 -4.02 -22.53
N ARG A 71 4.58 -3.37 -21.70
CA ARG A 71 4.97 -3.87 -20.36
C ARG A 71 4.10 -3.19 -19.32
N ARG A 72 3.52 -3.99 -18.40
CA ARG A 72 2.88 -3.45 -17.20
C ARG A 72 3.96 -2.74 -16.41
N VAL A 73 3.80 -1.42 -16.25
CA VAL A 73 4.60 -0.63 -15.33
C VAL A 73 4.35 -1.19 -13.92
N ASP A 74 5.36 -1.80 -13.31
CA ASP A 74 5.26 -2.27 -11.94
C ASP A 74 5.15 -1.06 -11.01
N ASP A 75 4.17 -1.09 -10.10
CA ASP A 75 4.00 -0.09 -9.03
C ASP A 75 5.24 -0.02 -8.09
N GLU A 76 6.24 -0.87 -8.32
CA GLU A 76 7.45 -1.04 -7.52
C GLU A 76 8.34 0.20 -7.54
N GLY A 77 8.45 0.89 -8.68
CA GLY A 77 9.22 2.13 -8.74
C GLY A 77 8.69 3.22 -7.80
N PHE A 78 7.35 3.32 -7.69
CA PHE A 78 6.74 4.19 -6.69
C PHE A 78 7.06 3.73 -5.27
N TYR A 79 6.93 2.44 -4.94
CA TYR A 79 7.19 1.97 -3.57
C TYR A 79 8.66 2.15 -3.16
N ARG A 80 9.61 1.98 -4.09
CA ARG A 80 11.04 2.22 -3.85
C ARG A 80 11.32 3.70 -3.58
N ALA A 81 10.81 4.60 -4.43
CA ALA A 81 10.95 6.04 -4.24
C ALA A 81 10.23 6.51 -2.96
N PHE A 82 9.07 5.95 -2.63
CA PHE A 82 8.40 6.19 -1.36
C PHE A 82 9.24 5.66 -0.19
N GLY A 83 9.90 4.52 -0.34
CA GLY A 83 10.83 3.97 0.64
C GLY A 83 12.01 4.88 0.93
N TRP A 84 12.60 5.47 -0.11
CA TRP A 84 13.59 6.54 0.03
C TRP A 84 13.07 7.69 0.88
N LEU A 85 11.88 8.20 0.52
CA LEU A 85 11.26 9.32 1.20
C LEU A 85 10.96 8.97 2.67
N TYR A 86 10.54 7.74 2.92
CA TYR A 86 10.25 7.25 4.26
C TYR A 86 11.52 7.05 5.10
N ASP A 87 12.63 6.64 4.50
CA ASP A 87 13.90 6.46 5.19
C ASP A 87 14.59 7.80 5.51
N ASN A 88 14.56 8.76 4.58
CA ASN A 88 15.25 10.06 4.73
C ASN A 88 14.36 11.18 5.29
N HIS A 89 13.07 11.18 4.95
CA HIS A 89 12.11 12.24 5.31
C HIS A 89 10.77 11.67 5.85
N PRO A 90 10.80 10.85 6.93
CA PRO A 90 9.64 10.08 7.39
C PRO A 90 8.41 10.93 7.72
N ARG A 91 8.61 12.12 8.29
CA ARG A 91 7.49 13.04 8.60
C ARG A 91 6.77 13.48 7.33
N THR A 92 7.52 13.85 6.29
CA THR A 92 6.97 14.25 5.00
C THR A 92 6.28 13.07 4.32
N ALA A 93 6.90 11.88 4.33
CA ALA A 93 6.29 10.67 3.79
C ALA A 93 4.93 10.37 4.43
N ILE A 94 4.88 10.33 5.77
CA ILE A 94 3.67 9.99 6.52
C ILE A 94 2.59 11.08 6.38
N ALA A 95 2.96 12.36 6.48
CA ALA A 95 2.02 13.47 6.36
C ALA A 95 1.29 13.48 5.01
N ASN A 96 1.96 13.02 3.94
CA ASN A 96 1.43 13.02 2.59
C ASN A 96 0.78 11.69 2.17
N LEU A 97 0.71 10.66 3.04
CA LEU A 97 0.09 9.36 2.72
C LEU A 97 -1.35 9.48 2.23
N HIS A 98 -2.09 10.46 2.73
CA HIS A 98 -3.48 10.71 2.35
C HIS A 98 -3.63 10.99 0.85
N LEU A 99 -2.60 11.48 0.15
CA LEU A 99 -2.63 11.74 -1.30
C LEU A 99 -2.84 10.48 -2.16
N LEU A 100 -2.60 9.28 -1.61
CA LEU A 100 -2.91 8.01 -2.26
C LEU A 100 -4.41 7.69 -2.29
N ALA A 101 -5.15 8.20 -1.30
CA ALA A 101 -6.53 7.84 -1.05
C ALA A 101 -7.49 8.99 -1.34
N THR A 102 -7.06 10.21 -1.09
CA THR A 102 -7.83 11.43 -1.28
C THR A 102 -7.66 11.92 -2.71
N PRO A 103 -8.76 12.17 -3.44
CA PRO A 103 -8.67 12.80 -4.74
C PRO A 103 -8.12 14.22 -4.61
N VAL A 104 -7.03 14.50 -5.32
CA VAL A 104 -6.48 15.85 -5.45
C VAL A 104 -7.12 16.50 -6.67
N TYR A 105 -7.54 17.76 -6.57
CA TYR A 105 -8.09 18.49 -7.70
C TYR A 105 -7.06 18.53 -8.84
N GLY A 106 -7.42 17.98 -10.00
CA GLY A 106 -6.65 18.09 -11.24
C GLY A 106 -7.51 18.62 -12.38
N LYS A 107 -6.87 19.14 -13.44
CA LYS A 107 -7.54 19.66 -14.66
C LYS A 107 -8.48 18.64 -15.36
N GLN A 108 -8.43 17.36 -14.98
CA GLN A 108 -9.21 16.25 -15.53
C GLN A 108 -10.21 15.65 -14.51
N GLY A 109 -10.45 16.33 -13.38
CA GLY A 109 -11.34 15.88 -12.31
C GLY A 109 -10.62 15.45 -11.03
N LYS A 110 -11.41 14.94 -10.08
CA LYS A 110 -10.98 14.44 -8.76
C LYS A 110 -10.26 13.10 -8.91
N LEU A 111 -8.92 13.08 -9.06
CA LEU A 111 -8.14 11.85 -9.15
C LEU A 111 -7.10 11.77 -8.03
N ALA A 112 -7.15 10.70 -7.23
CA ALA A 112 -6.09 10.41 -6.26
C ALA A 112 -4.78 10.05 -6.99
N HIS A 113 -3.64 10.18 -6.31
CA HIS A 113 -2.36 9.75 -6.90
C HIS A 113 -2.27 8.23 -7.05
N GLY A 114 -2.97 7.47 -6.20
CA GLY A 114 -2.99 6.01 -6.21
C GLY A 114 -4.31 5.41 -5.76
N TYR A 115 -4.21 4.31 -5.02
CA TYR A 115 -5.33 3.54 -4.49
C TYR A 115 -5.13 3.24 -3.01
N TRP A 116 -6.23 2.97 -2.32
CA TRP A 116 -6.24 2.46 -0.93
C TRP A 116 -5.36 1.22 -0.72
N LYS A 117 -5.19 0.37 -1.74
CA LYS A 117 -4.27 -0.79 -1.68
C LYS A 117 -2.82 -0.37 -1.43
N ASP A 118 -2.40 0.78 -1.95
CA ASP A 118 -1.02 1.23 -1.85
C ASP A 118 -0.63 1.52 -0.40
N LEU A 119 -1.55 2.03 0.41
CA LEU A 119 -1.36 2.20 1.85
C LEU A 119 -1.01 0.87 2.53
N LEU A 120 -1.73 -0.21 2.18
CA LEU A 120 -1.47 -1.54 2.72
C LEU A 120 -0.18 -2.16 2.18
N ASN A 121 0.15 -1.90 0.92
CA ASN A 121 1.39 -2.37 0.33
C ASN A 121 2.60 -1.69 0.96
N ILE A 122 2.59 -0.36 1.11
CA ILE A 122 3.63 0.40 1.82
C ILE A 122 3.82 -0.14 3.24
N LEU A 123 2.73 -0.31 3.99
CA LEU A 123 2.79 -0.82 5.34
C LEU A 123 3.37 -2.24 5.38
N ALA A 124 2.89 -3.14 4.51
CA ALA A 124 3.38 -4.51 4.48
C ALA A 124 4.86 -4.59 4.09
N LEU A 125 5.30 -3.83 3.08
CA LEU A 125 6.71 -3.72 2.70
C LEU A 125 7.57 -3.20 3.84
N ALA A 126 7.12 -2.16 4.56
CA ALA A 126 7.82 -1.65 5.75
C ALA A 126 7.89 -2.71 6.87
N THR A 127 6.86 -3.54 6.98
CA THR A 127 6.78 -4.61 7.98
C THR A 127 7.77 -5.73 7.67
N VAL A 128 7.97 -6.08 6.40
CA VAL A 128 8.88 -7.15 5.98
C VAL A 128 10.28 -6.67 5.62
N ASP A 129 10.61 -5.40 5.87
CA ASP A 129 11.90 -4.79 5.53
C ASP A 129 12.21 -4.74 4.02
N GLU A 130 11.17 -4.72 3.19
CA GLU A 130 11.27 -4.65 1.72
C GLU A 130 10.88 -3.28 1.15
N LEU A 131 10.59 -2.29 2.00
CA LEU A 131 10.25 -0.94 1.52
C LEU A 131 11.50 -0.15 1.10
N SER A 132 12.68 -0.47 1.63
CA SER A 132 13.90 0.31 1.35
C SER A 132 14.44 0.05 -0.06
N ILE A 133 14.96 1.12 -0.69
CA ILE A 133 15.51 1.13 -2.07
C ILE A 133 16.65 0.13 -2.23
N ILE A 134 17.41 -0.13 -1.16
CA ILE A 134 18.66 -0.92 -1.19
C ILE A 134 18.39 -2.40 -1.55
N SER A 135 17.13 -2.84 -1.56
CA SER A 135 16.78 -4.17 -2.05
C SER A 135 16.94 -4.25 -3.58
N HIS A 136 18.12 -4.56 -4.10
CA HIS A 136 18.41 -4.77 -5.54
C HIS A 136 17.57 -5.88 -6.23
N ARG A 137 16.61 -6.49 -5.52
CA ARG A 137 15.74 -7.55 -6.01
C ARG A 137 14.29 -7.11 -5.90
N SER A 138 13.49 -7.55 -6.87
CA SER A 138 12.04 -7.33 -6.88
C SER A 138 11.41 -7.80 -5.56
N THR A 139 10.49 -7.01 -5.01
CA THR A 139 9.89 -7.29 -3.68
C THR A 139 9.17 -8.64 -3.65
N LYS A 140 9.55 -9.53 -2.73
CA LYS A 140 8.94 -10.87 -2.61
C LYS A 140 7.51 -10.78 -2.10
N PHE A 141 7.20 -9.74 -1.33
CA PHE A 141 5.84 -9.52 -0.84
C PHE A 141 4.86 -9.25 -1.98
N LEU A 142 5.21 -8.39 -2.94
CA LEU A 142 4.34 -8.07 -4.08
C LEU A 142 4.36 -9.16 -5.14
N HIS A 143 5.53 -9.75 -5.37
CA HIS A 143 5.75 -10.77 -6.39
C HIS A 143 5.93 -12.11 -5.71
N ARG A 144 4.86 -12.92 -5.70
CA ARG A 144 4.97 -14.30 -5.27
C ARG A 144 5.77 -15.07 -6.32
N LEU A 145 7.09 -15.11 -6.14
CA LEU A 145 7.96 -15.97 -6.94
C LEU A 145 7.44 -17.41 -6.76
N PRO A 146 7.30 -18.18 -7.85
CA PRO A 146 6.86 -19.56 -7.75
C PRO A 146 7.80 -20.31 -6.81
N ASP A 147 7.24 -20.87 -5.73
CA ASP A 147 7.95 -21.82 -4.87
C ASP A 147 8.41 -22.96 -5.79
N VAL A 148 9.70 -23.30 -5.75
CA VAL A 148 10.20 -24.49 -6.44
C VAL A 148 9.39 -25.67 -5.90
N GLN A 149 8.56 -26.28 -6.75
CA GLN A 149 7.70 -27.36 -6.31
C GLN A 149 8.57 -28.50 -5.79
N PRO A 150 8.35 -29.01 -4.57
CA PRO A 150 9.07 -30.17 -4.11
C PRO A 150 8.76 -31.35 -5.04
N GLN A 151 9.82 -32.06 -5.44
CA GLN A 151 9.77 -33.23 -6.34
C GLN A 151 8.83 -34.34 -5.82
N VAL A 152 8.55 -34.35 -4.51
CA VAL A 152 7.66 -35.32 -3.86
C VAL A 152 6.46 -34.60 -3.26
N CYS A 153 5.27 -35.04 -3.67
CA CYS A 153 3.99 -34.50 -3.25
C CYS A 153 3.36 -35.42 -2.18
N PRO A 154 3.40 -35.09 -0.87
CA PRO A 154 2.86 -35.97 0.17
C PRO A 154 1.34 -36.25 0.02
N PRO A 155 0.79 -37.26 0.72
CA PRO A 155 -0.65 -37.55 0.71
C PRO A 155 -1.50 -36.33 1.16
N PRO A 156 -2.76 -36.19 0.70
CA PRO A 156 -3.58 -35.00 0.96
C PRO A 156 -3.77 -34.66 2.44
N ARG A 157 -3.89 -35.67 3.31
CA ARG A 157 -4.06 -35.49 4.76
C ARG A 157 -2.80 -34.95 5.43
N ILE A 158 -1.64 -35.50 5.07
CA ILE A 158 -0.33 -35.07 5.57
C ILE A 158 -0.02 -33.65 5.03
N LYS A 159 -0.29 -33.39 3.74
CA LYS A 159 -0.19 -32.05 3.15
C LYS A 159 -0.98 -31.00 3.95
N LYS A 160 -2.23 -31.29 4.33
CA LYS A 160 -3.06 -30.36 5.12
C LYS A 160 -2.44 -30.06 6.49
N LEU A 161 -1.95 -31.08 7.20
CA LEU A 161 -1.33 -30.93 8.51
C LEU A 161 -0.01 -30.14 8.43
N VAL A 162 0.84 -30.48 7.47
CA VAL A 162 2.11 -29.78 7.22
C VAL A 162 1.88 -28.32 6.85
N VAL A 163 0.90 -28.03 5.99
CA VAL A 163 0.53 -26.65 5.65
C VAL A 163 -0.02 -25.89 6.86
N LYS A 164 -0.82 -26.54 7.72
CA LYS A 164 -1.35 -25.93 8.94
C LYS A 164 -0.21 -25.60 9.92
N ALA A 165 0.71 -26.53 10.14
CA ALA A 165 1.89 -26.34 10.99
C ALA A 165 2.79 -25.21 10.45
N ARG A 166 3.13 -25.22 9.15
CA ARG A 166 3.89 -24.14 8.49
C ARG A 166 3.20 -22.78 8.63
N ARG A 167 1.87 -22.73 8.56
CA ARG A 167 1.12 -21.48 8.75
C ARG A 167 1.17 -21.00 10.20
N ALA A 168 1.18 -21.91 11.17
CA ALA A 168 1.30 -21.56 12.58
C ALA A 168 2.69 -20.97 12.87
N THR A 169 3.76 -21.64 12.42
CA THR A 169 5.15 -21.17 12.62
C THR A 169 5.41 -19.83 11.93
N VAL A 170 4.96 -19.65 10.69
CA VAL A 170 5.04 -18.35 10.00
C VAL A 170 4.19 -17.30 10.72
N GLY A 171 3.05 -17.68 11.28
CA GLY A 171 2.19 -16.80 12.06
C GLY A 171 2.88 -16.28 13.33
N GLU A 172 3.56 -17.16 14.07
CA GLU A 172 4.35 -16.80 15.25
C GLU A 172 5.51 -15.86 14.88
N ALA A 173 6.27 -16.18 13.83
CA ALA A 173 7.35 -15.33 13.34
C ALA A 173 6.84 -13.93 12.92
N ASN A 174 5.68 -13.86 12.27
CA ASN A 174 5.06 -12.59 11.90
C ASN A 174 4.61 -11.78 13.14
N ARG A 175 4.07 -12.43 14.17
CA ARG A 175 3.68 -11.76 15.43
C ARG A 175 4.90 -11.14 16.12
N ALA A 176 5.96 -11.92 16.30
CA ALA A 176 7.22 -11.43 16.88
C ALA A 176 7.80 -10.25 16.06
N ARG A 177 7.72 -10.34 14.72
CA ARG A 177 8.14 -9.23 13.83
C ARG A 177 7.31 -7.97 14.08
N ILE A 178 5.99 -8.08 14.18
CA ILE A 178 5.11 -6.93 14.40
C ILE A 178 5.39 -6.29 15.77
N GLU A 179 5.56 -7.09 16.82
CA GLU A 179 5.91 -6.60 18.16
C GLU A 179 7.21 -5.79 18.14
N HIS A 180 8.26 -6.32 17.51
CA HIS A 180 9.52 -5.61 17.33
C HIS A 180 9.35 -4.34 16.49
N LYS A 181 8.63 -4.40 15.37
CA LYS A 181 8.40 -3.26 14.48
C LYS A 181 7.62 -2.13 15.16
N LEU A 182 6.60 -2.47 15.94
CA LEU A 182 5.84 -1.49 16.70
C LEU A 182 6.67 -0.81 17.79
N ALA A 183 7.79 -1.38 18.24
CA ALA A 183 8.71 -0.70 19.15
C ALA A 183 9.37 0.54 18.49
N ASP A 184 9.65 0.51 17.19
CA ASP A 184 10.18 1.64 16.43
C ASP A 184 9.12 2.76 16.24
N LEU A 185 9.46 3.98 16.66
CA LEU A 185 8.60 5.15 16.55
C LEU A 185 8.28 5.49 15.08
N LYS A 186 9.24 5.32 14.16
CA LYS A 186 9.05 5.62 12.74
C LYS A 186 8.00 4.69 12.14
N TYR A 187 8.18 3.39 12.31
CA TYR A 187 7.20 2.38 11.89
C TYR A 187 5.84 2.54 12.59
N ARG A 188 5.82 2.78 13.90
CA ARG A 188 4.57 2.97 14.65
C ARG A 188 3.76 4.15 14.10
N ALA A 189 4.41 5.25 13.75
CA ALA A 189 3.74 6.40 13.15
C ALA A 189 3.11 6.06 11.78
N LEU A 190 3.82 5.33 10.92
CA LEU A 190 3.28 4.82 9.65
C LEU A 190 2.07 3.91 9.87
N PHE A 191 2.19 2.96 10.80
CA PHE A 191 1.13 2.01 11.14
C PHE A 191 -0.14 2.72 11.60
N VAL A 192 -0.01 3.68 12.52
CA VAL A 192 -1.14 4.47 13.03
C VAL A 192 -1.75 5.34 11.93
N ALA A 193 -0.93 5.98 11.10
CA ALA A 193 -1.42 6.81 10.00
C ALA A 193 -2.26 6.01 9.00
N VAL A 194 -1.79 4.82 8.59
CA VAL A 194 -2.53 3.93 7.70
C VAL A 194 -3.83 3.44 8.36
N ALA A 195 -3.79 3.06 9.65
CA ALA A 195 -4.97 2.63 10.38
C ALA A 195 -6.04 3.73 10.45
N ARG A 196 -5.63 4.97 10.74
CA ARG A 196 -6.51 6.14 10.81
C ARG A 196 -7.17 6.48 9.48
N LEU A 197 -6.39 6.53 8.39
CA LEU A 197 -6.94 6.77 7.06
C LEU A 197 -8.06 5.78 6.72
N PHE A 198 -7.87 4.49 7.02
CA PHE A 198 -8.90 3.48 6.81
C PHE A 198 -10.09 3.64 7.77
N SER A 199 -9.86 3.82 9.08
CA SER A 199 -10.97 3.92 10.03
C SER A 199 -11.84 5.13 9.73
N GLU A 200 -11.25 6.31 9.55
CA GLU A 200 -11.96 7.56 9.25
C GLU A 200 -12.81 7.42 7.99
N ARG A 201 -12.24 6.89 6.90
CA ARG A 201 -13.01 6.74 5.66
C ARG A 201 -14.11 5.70 5.77
N LEU A 202 -13.86 4.57 6.44
CA LEU A 202 -14.89 3.54 6.64
C LEU A 202 -16.07 4.06 7.47
N LEU A 203 -15.82 4.94 8.43
CA LEU A 203 -16.85 5.59 9.24
C LEU A 203 -17.69 6.55 8.39
N ILE A 204 -17.06 7.34 7.52
CA ILE A 204 -17.76 8.21 6.55
C ILE A 204 -18.60 7.36 5.59
N ASP A 205 -18.01 6.33 5.00
CA ASP A 205 -18.69 5.42 4.07
C ASP A 205 -19.86 4.68 4.75
N TRP A 206 -19.76 4.39 6.05
CA TRP A 206 -20.86 3.85 6.84
C TRP A 206 -22.04 4.82 6.96
N GLY A 207 -21.75 6.10 7.23
CA GLY A 207 -22.78 7.14 7.26
C GLY A 207 -23.52 7.25 5.93
N LEU A 208 -22.78 7.24 4.82
CA LEU A 208 -23.33 7.26 3.46
C LEU A 208 -24.20 6.02 3.18
N PHE A 209 -23.68 4.83 3.50
CA PHE A 209 -24.42 3.57 3.39
C PHE A 209 -25.75 3.60 4.13
N TYR A 210 -25.77 4.11 5.36
CA TYR A 210 -27.01 4.21 6.14
C TYR A 210 -28.00 5.22 5.54
N SER A 211 -27.50 6.34 5.02
CA SER A 211 -28.32 7.37 4.37
C SER A 211 -28.85 6.98 2.98
N GLY A 212 -28.48 5.81 2.47
CA GLY A 212 -28.83 5.34 1.13
C GLY A 212 -28.02 5.99 0.00
N GLN A 213 -27.03 6.84 0.31
CA GLN A 213 -26.12 7.49 -0.65
C GLN A 213 -25.01 6.54 -1.10
N ASN A 214 -25.42 5.39 -1.65
CA ASN A 214 -24.53 4.29 -1.98
C ASN A 214 -23.54 4.61 -3.11
N ASP A 215 -23.91 5.53 -4.00
CA ASP A 215 -23.07 5.95 -5.14
C ASP A 215 -21.86 6.80 -4.70
N ASP A 216 -21.93 7.42 -3.52
CA ASP A 216 -20.88 8.27 -2.95
C ASP A 216 -19.89 7.50 -2.05
N ILE A 217 -20.12 6.20 -1.84
CA ILE A 217 -19.24 5.34 -1.06
C ILE A 217 -17.90 5.20 -1.78
N SER A 218 -16.80 5.39 -1.05
CA SER A 218 -15.47 5.29 -1.65
C SER A 218 -15.07 3.87 -2.00
N LEU A 219 -13.92 3.73 -2.67
CA LEU A 219 -13.26 2.43 -2.86
C LEU A 219 -12.51 1.92 -1.61
N ALA A 220 -12.55 2.62 -0.47
CA ALA A 220 -11.90 2.17 0.76
C ALA A 220 -12.40 0.80 1.24
N PRO A 221 -13.72 0.50 1.30
CA PRO A 221 -14.20 -0.79 1.78
C PRO A 221 -13.75 -1.96 0.90
N LYS A 222 -13.61 -1.73 -0.42
CA LYS A 222 -13.07 -2.72 -1.36
C LYS A 222 -11.66 -3.15 -0.95
N TRP A 223 -10.80 -2.19 -0.60
CA TRP A 223 -9.39 -2.43 -0.32
C TRP A 223 -9.06 -2.63 1.15
N ALA A 224 -9.98 -2.31 2.06
CA ALA A 224 -9.79 -2.45 3.49
C ALA A 224 -9.31 -3.87 3.86
N PRO A 225 -8.34 -4.01 4.78
CA PRO A 225 -7.72 -5.29 5.05
C PRO A 225 -8.70 -6.23 5.76
N SER A 226 -8.92 -7.43 5.20
CA SER A 226 -9.73 -8.44 5.89
C SER A 226 -8.90 -9.16 6.96
N PRO A 227 -9.47 -9.42 8.16
CA PRO A 227 -8.80 -10.24 9.17
C PRO A 227 -8.31 -11.57 8.60
N LEU A 228 -7.07 -11.92 8.92
CA LEU A 228 -6.38 -13.15 8.51
C LEU A 228 -6.16 -13.27 6.99
N ALA A 229 -6.35 -12.20 6.22
CA ALA A 229 -5.96 -12.12 4.81
C ALA A 229 -4.48 -11.73 4.65
N MET A 230 -4.01 -11.57 3.41
CA MET A 230 -2.58 -11.41 3.11
C MET A 230 -1.91 -10.25 3.85
N HIS A 231 -2.44 -9.02 3.73
CA HIS A 231 -1.87 -7.85 4.42
C HIS A 231 -1.93 -8.02 5.93
N ASP A 232 -3.10 -8.36 6.47
CA ASP A 232 -3.30 -8.48 7.92
C ASP A 232 -2.51 -9.64 8.56
N ARG A 233 -2.18 -10.72 7.83
CA ARG A 233 -1.25 -11.76 8.33
C ARG A 233 0.17 -11.25 8.56
N HIS A 234 0.58 -10.20 7.86
CA HIS A 234 1.91 -9.62 8.00
C HIS A 234 1.91 -8.43 8.94
N THR A 235 0.80 -7.69 9.03
CA THR A 235 0.76 -6.40 9.73
C THR A 235 -0.15 -6.36 10.94
N ASN A 236 -1.13 -7.26 11.07
CA ASN A 236 -2.23 -7.21 12.05
C ASN A 236 -3.05 -5.90 12.02
N ILE A 237 -3.02 -5.17 10.91
CA ILE A 237 -3.61 -3.84 10.76
C ILE A 237 -5.15 -3.84 10.95
N SER A 238 -5.85 -4.93 10.63
CA SER A 238 -7.31 -5.00 10.80
C SER A 238 -7.72 -4.85 12.26
N THR A 239 -6.86 -5.26 13.20
CA THR A 239 -7.10 -5.09 14.64
C THR A 239 -7.07 -3.61 15.02
N ALA A 240 -6.09 -2.86 14.53
CA ALA A 240 -5.95 -1.43 14.82
C ALA A 240 -7.11 -0.62 14.22
N ILE A 241 -7.47 -0.90 12.96
CA ILE A 241 -8.63 -0.25 12.31
C ILE A 241 -9.91 -0.53 13.11
N ALA A 242 -10.14 -1.78 13.51
CA ALA A 242 -11.32 -2.15 14.28
C ALA A 242 -11.36 -1.46 15.65
N ARG A 243 -10.22 -1.33 16.34
CA ARG A 243 -10.12 -0.60 17.61
C ARG A 243 -10.44 0.89 17.43
N LEU A 244 -9.93 1.53 16.38
CA LEU A 244 -10.25 2.93 16.08
C LEU A 244 -11.74 3.11 15.78
N ILE A 245 -12.35 2.23 14.98
CA ILE A 245 -13.80 2.28 14.71
C ILE A 245 -14.63 2.11 15.99
N LEU A 246 -14.22 1.23 16.91
CA LEU A 246 -14.89 1.06 18.20
C LEU A 246 -14.78 2.31 19.08
N HIS A 247 -13.63 2.97 19.05
CA HIS A 247 -13.37 4.18 19.83
C HIS A 247 -14.11 5.41 19.25
N ASP A 248 -13.99 5.64 17.94
CA ASP A 248 -14.48 6.85 17.28
C ASP A 248 -15.97 6.75 16.89
N GLY A 249 -16.46 5.53 16.65
CA GLY A 249 -17.81 5.30 16.15
C GLY A 249 -18.94 5.80 17.06
N PRO A 250 -18.89 5.63 18.39
CA PRO A 250 -19.89 6.20 19.30
C PRO A 250 -19.94 7.74 19.24
N ALA A 251 -18.78 8.40 19.12
CA ALA A 251 -18.71 9.87 19.05
C ALA A 251 -19.30 10.41 17.75
N LEU A 252 -19.24 9.64 16.66
CA LEU A 252 -19.79 9.99 15.35
C LEU A 252 -21.28 9.63 15.21
N ALA A 253 -21.94 9.18 16.29
CA ALA A 253 -23.35 8.79 16.31
C ALA A 253 -23.74 7.87 15.14
N LEU A 254 -22.86 6.91 14.79
CA LEU A 254 -23.07 6.04 13.63
C LEU A 254 -24.44 5.34 13.73
N PRO A 255 -25.35 5.60 12.78
CA PRO A 255 -26.67 5.03 12.87
C PRO A 255 -26.61 3.50 12.78
N SER A 256 -27.37 2.84 13.66
CA SER A 256 -27.61 1.39 13.65
C SER A 256 -26.39 0.47 13.78
N VAL A 257 -25.19 1.00 14.07
CA VAL A 257 -24.04 0.16 14.43
C VAL A 257 -24.20 -0.34 15.86
N ARG A 258 -24.54 -1.62 16.01
CA ARG A 258 -24.55 -2.27 17.31
C ARG A 258 -23.16 -2.80 17.63
N PHE A 259 -22.42 -2.05 18.43
CA PHE A 259 -21.13 -2.52 18.94
C PHE A 259 -21.32 -3.73 19.86
N PRO A 260 -20.39 -4.72 19.84
CA PRO A 260 -20.52 -5.91 20.65
C PRO A 260 -20.49 -5.55 22.15
N THR A 261 -21.58 -5.85 22.86
CA THR A 261 -21.69 -5.57 24.30
C THR A 261 -20.71 -6.37 25.13
N ALA A 262 -20.37 -7.58 24.69
CA ALA A 262 -19.37 -8.45 25.33
C ALA A 262 -17.99 -7.80 25.47
N LEU A 263 -17.67 -6.76 24.69
CA LEU A 263 -16.40 -6.04 24.83
C LEU A 263 -16.35 -5.14 26.07
N LYS A 264 -17.49 -4.82 26.69
CA LYS A 264 -17.53 -3.99 27.92
C LYS A 264 -16.93 -4.72 29.12
N ASP A 265 -17.13 -6.03 29.18
CA ASP A 265 -16.74 -6.87 30.31
C ASP A 265 -15.34 -7.48 30.13
N LEU A 266 -14.76 -7.34 28.94
CA LEU A 266 -13.44 -7.91 28.60
C LEU A 266 -12.34 -6.86 28.67
N ARG A 267 -11.14 -7.30 29.06
CA ARG A 267 -9.95 -6.45 28.95
C ARG A 267 -9.69 -6.15 27.47
N PRO A 268 -9.45 -4.89 27.06
CA PRO A 268 -9.22 -4.55 25.65
C PRO A 268 -8.06 -5.32 24.99
N GLU A 269 -7.05 -5.68 25.78
CA GLU A 269 -5.86 -6.43 25.35
C GLU A 269 -6.09 -7.95 25.27
N SER A 270 -7.24 -8.46 25.70
CA SER A 270 -7.47 -9.90 25.75
C SER A 270 -7.57 -10.50 24.33
N PRO A 271 -7.10 -11.74 24.12
CA PRO A 271 -7.28 -12.44 22.86
C PRO A 271 -8.75 -12.54 22.44
N GLU A 272 -9.64 -12.80 23.40
CA GLU A 272 -11.09 -12.92 23.20
C GLU A 272 -11.69 -11.60 22.73
N ALA A 273 -11.34 -10.48 23.37
CA ALA A 273 -11.78 -9.15 22.95
C ALA A 273 -11.31 -8.83 21.53
N THR A 274 -10.05 -9.17 21.22
CA THR A 274 -9.46 -8.98 19.90
C THR A 274 -10.19 -9.80 18.84
N ASP A 275 -10.51 -11.06 19.11
CA ASP A 275 -11.23 -11.93 18.19
C ASP A 275 -12.66 -11.46 17.95
N ILE A 276 -13.39 -11.09 19.01
CA ILE A 276 -14.74 -10.50 18.90
C ILE A 276 -14.70 -9.25 18.03
N LEU A 277 -13.73 -8.36 18.28
CA LEU A 277 -13.61 -7.09 17.59
C LEU A 277 -13.26 -7.27 16.10
N ARG A 278 -12.34 -8.17 15.78
CA ARG A 278 -11.98 -8.48 14.38
C ARG A 278 -13.14 -9.14 13.65
N SER A 279 -13.90 -9.98 14.34
CA SER A 279 -15.13 -10.58 13.82
C SER A 279 -16.22 -9.55 13.56
N PHE A 280 -16.37 -8.59 14.48
CA PHE A 280 -17.25 -7.43 14.35
C PHE A 280 -16.91 -6.61 13.10
N TYR A 281 -15.66 -6.17 13.00
CA TYR A 281 -15.17 -5.39 11.86
C TYR A 281 -15.44 -6.08 10.52
N ARG A 282 -15.15 -7.38 10.42
CA ARG A 282 -15.38 -8.12 9.18
C ARG A 282 -16.88 -8.20 8.83
N ARG A 283 -17.71 -8.67 9.76
CA ARG A 283 -19.10 -9.04 9.47
C ARG A 283 -20.04 -7.84 9.44
N TRP A 284 -19.85 -6.85 10.31
CA TRP A 284 -20.78 -5.73 10.47
C TRP A 284 -20.31 -4.44 9.79
N ILE A 285 -19.01 -4.28 9.51
CA ILE A 285 -18.52 -3.10 8.78
C ILE A 285 -18.17 -3.48 7.33
N LEU A 286 -17.23 -4.40 7.13
CA LEU A 286 -16.72 -4.69 5.78
C LEU A 286 -17.71 -5.39 4.87
N THR A 287 -18.39 -6.43 5.34
CA THR A 287 -19.34 -7.19 4.50
C THR A 287 -20.45 -6.32 3.90
N PRO A 288 -21.22 -5.54 4.67
CA PRO A 288 -22.29 -4.70 4.10
C PRO A 288 -21.74 -3.62 3.17
N LEU A 289 -20.69 -2.90 3.56
CA LEU A 289 -20.08 -1.88 2.69
C LEU A 289 -19.58 -2.46 1.37
N ARG A 290 -18.95 -3.63 1.40
CA ARG A 290 -18.49 -4.32 0.18
C ARG A 290 -19.63 -4.80 -0.70
N ALA A 291 -20.73 -5.25 -0.12
CA ALA A 291 -21.91 -5.68 -0.88
C ALA A 291 -22.45 -4.54 -1.75
N VAL A 292 -22.43 -3.31 -1.23
CA VAL A 292 -22.90 -2.12 -1.94
C VAL A 292 -21.91 -1.63 -2.98
N THR A 293 -20.61 -1.66 -2.70
CA THR A 293 -19.61 -1.19 -3.69
C THR A 293 -19.59 -2.04 -4.98
N ARG A 294 -20.29 -3.18 -5.06
CA ARG A 294 -20.45 -4.07 -6.23
C ARG A 294 -19.14 -4.48 -6.92
N VAL A 295 -17.99 -4.27 -6.28
CA VAL A 295 -16.70 -4.61 -6.89
C VAL A 295 -16.36 -6.06 -6.57
N PRO A 296 -16.16 -6.94 -7.58
CA PRO A 296 -15.80 -8.33 -7.32
C PRO A 296 -14.52 -8.40 -6.49
N VAL A 297 -14.57 -9.21 -5.42
CA VAL A 297 -13.44 -9.49 -4.53
C VAL A 297 -12.47 -10.45 -5.24
N LEU A 298 -11.90 -10.02 -6.36
CA LEU A 298 -10.97 -10.81 -7.15
C LEU A 298 -9.75 -9.97 -7.49
N TRP A 299 -8.86 -9.81 -6.51
CA TRP A 299 -7.44 -9.72 -6.83
C TRP A 299 -6.80 -11.08 -6.53
N ARG A 300 -6.78 -11.94 -7.54
CA ARG A 300 -5.80 -13.04 -7.63
C ARG A 300 -4.69 -12.55 -8.56
N PRO A 301 -3.42 -12.49 -8.13
CA PRO A 301 -2.34 -12.33 -9.08
C PRO A 301 -2.36 -13.56 -10.02
N GLY A 302 -2.64 -13.34 -11.31
CA GLY A 302 -2.60 -14.38 -12.35
C GLY A 302 -3.92 -14.75 -13.06
N ALA A 303 -5.08 -14.17 -12.71
CA ALA A 303 -6.32 -14.49 -13.43
C ALA A 303 -6.50 -13.60 -14.67
N SER A 304 -5.99 -14.05 -15.81
CA SER A 304 -6.39 -13.55 -17.13
C SER A 304 -7.70 -14.22 -17.55
N ARG A 305 -8.83 -13.62 -17.20
CA ARG A 305 -10.10 -13.59 -17.96
C ARG A 305 -11.23 -13.19 -17.01
N PHE A 306 -12.02 -12.22 -17.47
CA PHE A 306 -13.36 -11.99 -16.98
C PHE A 306 -14.22 -13.16 -17.43
N GLU A 307 -14.66 -14.00 -16.50
CA GLU A 307 -15.86 -14.81 -16.71
C GLU A 307 -16.99 -14.13 -15.95
N THR A 308 -17.86 -13.49 -16.71
CA THR A 308 -19.19 -13.07 -16.29
C THR A 308 -20.04 -14.31 -16.02
N ARG A 309 -20.63 -14.37 -14.83
CA ARG A 309 -21.93 -15.00 -14.60
C ARG A 309 -22.82 -14.00 -13.89
#